data_AF-A0A0J8VL29-F1
#
_entry.id   AF-A0A0J8VL29-F1
#
_cell.length_a   1.000
_cell.length_b   1.000
_cell.length_c   1.000
_cell.angle_alpha   90.00
_cell.angle_beta   90.00
_cell.angle_gamma   90.00
#
_symmetry.space_group_name_H-M   'P 1'
#
loop_
_entity.id
_entity.type
_entity.pdbx_description
1 polymer ?
#
loop_
_entity_poly.entity_id
_entity_poly.type
_entity_poly.pdbx_seq_one_letter_code
_entity_poly.pdbx_strand_id
1 'polypeptide(L)'
;MANTPGAIPEQTTRTVVPKAPLLKRLRGQRQLMFMSLPIVAYILVFSYYPIWGWVMAFQNYSPAKSFTQQEWVGLKHFKFLLTDDAFLNVLRNTIAMSVINMVLGFATEG
;
A
#
# COMPACT_ATOMS: atom_id res chain seq x y z
N MET A 1 37.69 -27.28 57.91
CA MET A 1 36.57 -26.36 57.63
C MET A 1 37.18 -25.16 56.90
N ALA A 2 36.81 -24.76 55.68
CA ALA A 2 35.76 -25.16 54.77
C ALA A 2 36.28 -24.89 53.35
N ASN A 3 36.18 -25.88 52.46
CA ASN A 3 36.29 -25.67 51.03
C ASN A 3 34.85 -25.66 50.52
N THR A 4 34.34 -24.47 50.21
CA THR A 4 33.04 -24.30 49.55
C THR A 4 33.35 -23.73 48.17
N PRO A 5 33.30 -24.55 47.10
CA PRO A 5 33.36 -24.04 45.75
C PRO A 5 32.08 -23.25 45.51
N GLY A 6 32.18 -21.92 45.49
CA GLY A 6 31.11 -21.05 45.01
C GLY A 6 30.80 -21.44 43.56
N ALA A 7 29.66 -22.09 43.36
CA ALA A 7 29.11 -22.32 42.04
C ALA A 7 28.90 -20.95 41.37
N ILE A 8 29.73 -20.66 40.37
CA ILE A 8 29.58 -19.49 39.51
C ILE A 8 28.36 -19.76 38.62
N PRO A 9 27.39 -18.84 38.53
CA PRO A 9 26.21 -19.05 37.69
C PRO A 9 26.65 -19.25 36.25
N GLU A 10 26.19 -20.34 35.66
CA GLU A 10 26.31 -20.69 34.25
C GLU A 10 25.82 -19.51 33.41
N GLN A 11 26.75 -18.69 32.95
CA GLN A 11 26.45 -17.63 32.00
C GLN A 11 26.11 -18.32 30.68
N THR A 12 24.82 -18.61 30.48
CA THR A 12 24.24 -18.93 29.17
C THR A 12 24.58 -17.75 28.27
N THR A 13 25.72 -17.84 27.61
CA THR A 13 26.22 -16.84 26.69
C THR A 13 25.21 -16.83 25.56
N ARG A 14 24.26 -15.90 25.61
CA ARG A 14 23.33 -15.63 24.52
C ARG A 14 24.17 -15.18 23.35
N THR A 15 24.60 -16.13 22.52
CA THR A 15 25.26 -15.87 21.25
C THR A 15 24.27 -15.11 20.40
N VAL A 16 24.40 -13.78 20.37
CA VAL A 16 23.66 -12.93 19.46
C VAL A 16 24.16 -13.27 18.07
N VAL A 17 23.44 -14.17 17.38
CA VAL A 17 23.78 -14.59 16.02
C VAL A 17 23.83 -13.31 15.17
N PRO A 18 24.99 -12.95 14.59
CA PRO A 18 25.08 -11.76 13.76
C PRO A 18 24.13 -11.94 12.57
N LYS A 19 23.13 -11.05 12.44
CA LYS A 19 22.24 -11.02 11.28
C LYS A 19 23.11 -10.80 10.04
N ALA A 20 23.31 -11.86 9.26
CA ALA A 20 24.04 -11.79 7.99
C ALA A 20 23.47 -10.65 7.12
N PRO A 21 24.32 -9.93 6.36
CA PRO A 21 23.89 -8.79 5.57
C PRO A 21 22.76 -9.19 4.60
N LEU A 22 21.68 -8.41 4.57
CA LEU A 22 20.48 -8.66 3.77
C LEU A 22 20.79 -9.01 2.31
N LEU A 23 21.82 -8.38 1.73
CA LEU A 23 22.29 -8.67 0.37
C LEU A 23 22.77 -10.13 0.18
N LYS A 24 23.41 -10.74 1.17
CA LYS A 24 23.93 -12.12 1.07
C LYS A 24 22.80 -13.14 1.20
N ARG A 25 21.73 -12.81 1.93
CA ARG A 25 20.48 -13.59 2.00
C ARG A 25 19.64 -13.47 0.74
N LEU A 26 19.51 -12.26 0.17
CA LEU A 26 18.86 -12.03 -1.12
C LEU A 26 19.52 -12.83 -2.25
N ARG A 27 20.86 -12.93 -2.25
CA ARG A 27 21.62 -13.67 -3.26
C ARG A 27 21.43 -15.20 -3.16
N GLY A 28 21.13 -15.74 -1.97
CA GLY A 28 20.76 -17.15 -1.77
C GLY A 28 19.29 -17.45 -2.12
N GLN A 29 18.41 -16.46 -1.95
CA GLN A 29 16.98 -16.54 -2.30
C GLN A 29 16.69 -16.04 -3.73
N ARG A 30 17.72 -15.99 -4.59
CA ARG A 30 17.62 -15.49 -5.97
C ARG A 30 16.55 -16.24 -6.77
N GLN A 31 16.38 -17.54 -6.49
CA GLN A 31 15.33 -18.36 -7.11
C GLN A 31 13.92 -17.93 -6.72
N LEU A 32 13.67 -17.65 -5.43
CA LEU A 32 12.39 -17.06 -4.99
C LEU A 32 12.16 -15.69 -5.65
N MET A 33 13.20 -14.87 -5.73
CA MET A 33 13.12 -13.54 -6.34
C MET A 33 12.79 -13.62 -7.83
N PHE A 34 13.42 -14.55 -8.58
CA PHE A 34 13.10 -14.81 -9.99
C PHE A 34 11.69 -15.34 -10.21
N MET A 35 11.16 -16.18 -9.31
CA MET A 35 9.77 -16.66 -9.40
C MET A 35 8.75 -15.55 -9.10
N SER A 36 9.05 -14.64 -8.18
CA SER A 36 8.21 -13.46 -7.90
C SER A 36 8.34 -12.35 -8.95
N LEU A 37 9.47 -12.30 -9.66
CA LEU A 37 9.78 -11.26 -10.64
C LEU A 37 8.69 -11.08 -11.71
N PRO A 38 8.16 -12.12 -12.38
CA PRO A 38 7.11 -11.95 -13.37
C PRO A 38 5.81 -11.41 -12.76
N ILE A 39 5.46 -11.83 -11.53
CA ILE A 39 4.26 -11.34 -10.83
C ILE A 39 4.42 -9.86 -10.48
N VAL A 40 5.57 -9.48 -9.92
CA VAL A 40 5.86 -8.09 -9.57
C VAL A 40 5.92 -7.22 -10.83
N ALA A 41 6.58 -7.69 -11.89
CA ALA A 41 6.63 -6.99 -13.17
C ALA A 41 5.21 -6.79 -13.75
N TYR A 42 4.37 -7.83 -13.69
CA TYR A 42 2.97 -7.73 -14.11
C TYR A 42 2.21 -6.67 -13.29
N ILE A 43 2.31 -6.68 -11.96
CA ILE A 43 1.67 -5.68 -11.10
C ILE A 43 2.17 -4.27 -11.41
N LEU A 44 3.47 -4.09 -11.67
CA LEU A 44 4.02 -2.79 -12.04
C LEU A 44 3.45 -2.31 -13.38
N VAL A 45 3.39 -3.16 -14.39
CA VAL A 45 2.91 -2.77 -15.72
C VAL A 45 1.39 -2.58 -15.74
N PHE A 46 0.61 -3.41 -15.05
CA PHE A 46 -0.84 -3.38 -15.15
C PHE A 46 -1.53 -2.64 -14.02
N SER A 47 -0.95 -2.58 -12.81
CA SER A 47 -1.54 -1.88 -11.66
C SER A 47 -0.85 -0.56 -11.36
N TYR A 48 0.48 -0.44 -11.54
CA TYR A 48 1.19 0.81 -11.27
C TYR A 48 1.15 1.80 -12.44
N TYR A 49 1.20 1.30 -13.67
CA TYR A 49 1.04 2.15 -14.86
C TYR A 49 -0.30 2.92 -14.92
N PRO A 50 -1.49 2.33 -14.69
CA PRO A 50 -2.74 3.09 -14.73
C PRO A 50 -2.83 4.16 -13.64
N ILE A 51 -2.10 4.03 -12.53
CA ILE A 51 -2.06 5.03 -11.45
C ILE A 51 -1.46 6.35 -11.94
N TRP A 52 -0.56 6.33 -12.92
CA TRP A 52 -0.07 7.56 -13.56
C TRP A 52 -1.19 8.39 -14.20
N GLY A 53 -2.29 7.74 -14.60
CA GLY A 53 -3.47 8.42 -15.13
C GLY A 53 -4.16 9.35 -14.13
N TRP A 54 -3.92 9.20 -12.83
CA TRP A 54 -4.49 10.10 -11.81
C TRP A 54 -4.02 11.54 -11.96
N VAL A 55 -2.85 11.76 -12.55
CA VAL A 55 -2.35 13.11 -12.83
C VAL A 55 -3.29 13.86 -13.79
N MET A 56 -4.02 13.14 -14.65
CA MET A 56 -5.02 13.75 -15.54
C MET A 56 -6.18 14.41 -14.76
N ALA A 57 -6.49 13.98 -13.53
CA ALA A 57 -7.52 14.61 -12.71
C ALA A 57 -7.15 16.04 -12.26
N PHE A 58 -5.86 16.38 -12.31
CA PHE A 58 -5.34 17.71 -11.95
C PHE A 58 -5.07 18.60 -13.16
N GLN A 59 -5.23 18.06 -14.37
CA GLN A 59 -5.02 18.74 -15.63
C GLN A 59 -6.34 18.88 -16.37
N ASN A 60 -6.52 19.97 -17.12
CA ASN A 60 -7.70 20.14 -17.97
C ASN A 60 -7.52 19.31 -19.25
N TYR A 61 -7.70 18.00 -19.12
CA TYR A 61 -7.59 17.05 -20.21
C TYR A 61 -8.78 17.21 -21.16
N SER A 62 -8.59 17.94 -22.25
CA SER A 62 -9.56 18.03 -23.35
C SER A 62 -9.04 17.25 -24.56
N PRO A 63 -9.76 16.22 -25.04
CA PRO A 63 -9.34 15.45 -26.22
C PRO A 63 -9.33 16.26 -27.52
N ALA A 64 -9.91 17.48 -27.50
CA ALA A 64 -9.96 18.40 -28.64
C ALA A 64 -8.77 19.39 -28.70
N LYS A 65 -7.92 19.45 -27.67
CA LYS A 65 -6.74 20.35 -27.63
C LYS A 65 -5.45 19.54 -27.63
N SER A 66 -4.42 20.01 -28.35
CA SER A 66 -3.10 19.38 -28.37
C SER A 66 -2.52 19.24 -26.96
N PHE A 67 -1.80 18.12 -26.71
CA PHE A 67 -1.15 17.77 -25.44
C PHE A 67 -0.33 18.91 -24.79
N THR A 68 0.09 19.91 -25.58
CA THR A 68 0.92 21.04 -25.16
C THR A 68 0.15 22.23 -24.56
N GLN A 69 -1.19 22.24 -24.61
CA GLN A 69 -2.03 23.32 -24.03
C GLN A 69 -2.87 22.84 -22.83
N GLN A 70 -2.57 21.67 -22.27
CA GLN A 70 -3.28 21.16 -21.12
C GLN A 70 -2.90 21.99 -19.88
N GLU A 71 -3.75 22.95 -19.54
CA GLU A 71 -3.55 23.78 -18.37
C GLU A 71 -3.70 22.95 -17.09
N TRP A 72 -2.74 23.08 -16.18
CA TRP A 72 -2.83 22.52 -14.85
C TRP A 72 -3.87 23.28 -14.04
N VAL A 73 -5.02 22.67 -13.80
CA VAL A 73 -6.16 23.29 -13.11
C VAL A 73 -6.29 22.84 -11.65
N GLY A 74 -5.39 21.96 -11.19
CA GLY A 74 -5.30 21.52 -9.80
C GLY A 74 -6.62 20.90 -9.32
N LEU A 75 -7.20 21.48 -8.26
CA LEU A 75 -8.40 20.94 -7.59
C LEU A 75 -9.74 21.41 -8.20
N LYS A 76 -9.72 22.08 -9.35
CA LYS A 76 -10.95 22.62 -9.99
C LYS A 76 -11.98 21.53 -10.27
N HIS A 77 -11.55 20.38 -10.80
CA HIS A 77 -12.43 19.24 -11.09
C HIS A 77 -13.04 18.65 -9.82
N PHE A 78 -12.25 18.53 -8.74
CA PHE A 78 -12.73 18.07 -7.45
C PHE A 78 -13.78 19.02 -6.85
N LYS A 79 -13.53 20.33 -6.90
CA LYS A 79 -14.52 21.32 -6.40
C LYS A 79 -15.82 21.26 -7.19
N PHE A 80 -15.75 21.11 -8.51
CA PHE A 80 -16.93 20.94 -9.36
C PHE A 80 -17.73 19.70 -8.97
N LEU A 81 -17.08 18.54 -8.85
CA LEU A 81 -17.73 17.29 -8.43
C LEU A 81 -18.35 17.40 -7.03
N LEU A 82 -17.66 18.03 -6.07
CA LEU A 82 -18.15 18.17 -4.70
C LEU A 82 -19.23 19.26 -4.53
N THR A 83 -19.42 20.14 -5.51
CA THR A 83 -20.51 21.13 -5.52
C THR A 83 -21.72 20.62 -6.30
N ASP A 84 -21.59 19.52 -7.02
CA ASP A 84 -22.67 18.92 -7.79
C ASP A 84 -23.61 18.11 -6.89
N ASP A 85 -24.88 18.53 -6.81
CA ASP A 85 -25.88 17.91 -5.95
C ASP A 85 -26.14 16.43 -6.32
N ALA A 86 -26.07 16.08 -7.60
CA ALA A 86 -26.28 14.71 -8.05
C ALA A 86 -25.13 13.80 -7.57
N PHE A 87 -23.88 14.25 -7.70
CA PHE A 87 -22.72 13.56 -7.15
C PHE A 87 -22.82 13.37 -5.64
N LEU A 88 -23.18 14.41 -4.89
CA LEU A 88 -23.33 14.33 -3.43
C LEU A 88 -24.44 13.36 -3.02
N ASN A 89 -25.57 13.35 -3.74
CA ASN A 89 -26.66 12.40 -3.50
C ASN A 89 -26.21 10.95 -3.71
N VAL A 90 -25.49 10.68 -4.81
CA VAL A 90 -24.95 9.34 -5.10
C VAL A 90 -23.90 8.95 -4.06
N LEU A 91 -22.98 9.85 -3.71
CA LEU A 91 -21.95 9.63 -2.71
C LEU A 91 -22.57 9.25 -1.35
N ARG A 92 -23.58 10.01 -0.91
CA ARG A 92 -24.32 9.72 0.32
C ARG A 92 -24.98 8.35 0.27
N ASN A 93 -25.57 7.97 -0.86
CA ASN A 93 -26.18 6.65 -1.03
C ASN A 93 -25.14 5.52 -0.97
N THR A 94 -24.01 5.66 -1.67
CA THR A 94 -22.91 4.67 -1.63
C THR A 94 -22.37 4.50 -0.22
N ILE A 95 -22.14 5.60 0.51
CA ILE A 95 -21.67 5.55 1.90
C ILE A 95 -22.73 4.92 2.80
N ALA A 96 -24.01 5.31 2.67
CA ALA A 96 -25.10 4.72 3.44
C ALA A 96 -25.18 3.20 3.24
N MET A 97 -25.11 2.73 1.99
CA MET A 97 -25.09 1.30 1.67
C MET A 97 -23.86 0.60 2.25
N SER A 98 -22.68 1.20 2.12
CA SER A 98 -21.45 0.65 2.71
C SER A 98 -21.55 0.52 4.23
N VAL A 99 -22.14 1.51 4.91
CA VAL A 99 -22.32 1.51 6.37
C VAL A 99 -23.37 0.49 6.80
N ILE A 100 -24.51 0.41 6.10
CA ILE A 100 -25.55 -0.60 6.36
C ILE A 100 -24.95 -2.00 6.22
N ASN A 101 -24.24 -2.27 5.12
CA ASN A 101 -23.59 -3.56 4.87
C ASN A 101 -22.54 -3.88 5.95
N MET A 102 -21.76 -2.89 6.37
CA MET A 102 -20.77 -3.06 7.43
C MET A 102 -21.45 -3.41 8.76
N VAL A 103 -22.44 -2.62 9.20
CA VAL A 103 -23.11 -2.80 10.49
C VAL A 103 -23.90 -4.11 10.51
N LEU A 104 -24.68 -4.41 9.46
CA LEU A 104 -25.45 -5.65 9.39
C LEU A 104 -24.55 -6.88 9.22
N GLY A 105 -23.47 -6.77 8.44
CA GLY A 105 -22.48 -7.84 8.30
C GLY A 105 -21.82 -8.17 9.64
N PHE A 106 -21.39 -7.16 10.40
CA PHE A 106 -20.84 -7.37 11.74
C PHE A 106 -21.89 -7.85 12.76
N ALA A 107 -23.14 -7.38 12.68
CA ALA A 107 -24.19 -7.73 13.63
C ALA A 107 -24.83 -9.11 13.38
N THR A 108 -24.74 -9.64 12.16
CA THR A 108 -25.33 -10.95 11.80
C THR A 108 -24.34 -12.09 12.02
N GLU A 109 -23.04 -11.84 11.84
CA GLU A 109 -21.97 -12.85 12.00
C GLU A 109 -21.25 -12.79 13.36
N GLY A 110 -21.59 -11.79 14.19
CA GLY A 110 -21.02 -11.56 15.53
C GLY A 110 -21.87 -12.04 16.69
#